data_AF-A0ABD5XJP3-F1
#
_entry.id   AF-A0ABD5XJP3-F1
#
_cell.length_a   1.000
_cell.length_b   1.000
_cell.length_c   1.000
_cell.angle_alpha   90.00
_cell.angle_beta   90.00
_cell.angle_gamma   90.00
#
_symmetry.space_group_name_H-M   'P 1'
#
loop_
_entity.id
_entity.type
_entity.pdbx_description
1 polymer ?
#
loop_
_entity_poly.entity_id
_entity_poly.type
_entity_poly.pdbx_seq_one_letter_code
_entity_poly.pdbx_strand_id
1 'polypeptide(L)'
;MSRHADARPPATDDDLDWCHDAVQGVSRTFALTVDVLDEPMASHICIGYLLCRIADTVEDSSSIAPDEQAHLLRLYDRALDPDDDTTVDEFVHAVQPHLPPEGEQSDDWMVVANTARVFRTFEALPEDVREAVTPPVRELVSGMAMFVERYSQTGGLRIQSREELEEYCYYAAGTVGNLITNLVTRGNVDSERRSRLYDTAEEFGLLLQLVNIAKDVHDDYTSENNVYLPADWLDEAGVPQEEVVSPEHNDRTASVVKRTADHAKSFLDDAQTYLETVPLREGNTLAAWAIPFLLAVGTLRELVANPEHAVTGEGVKISRQEVFAVVTEMNGSGSESLAEMREIISRQPFHRATTNAD
;
A
#
# COMPACT_ATOMS: atom_id res chain seq x y z
N MET A 1 9.58 13.49 -33.29
CA MET A 1 10.81 12.71 -33.52
C MET A 1 10.43 11.23 -33.36
N SER A 2 11.07 10.35 -34.12
CA SER A 2 10.61 8.98 -34.37
C SER A 2 10.61 8.17 -33.07
N ARG A 3 9.42 7.79 -32.57
CA ARG A 3 9.29 6.73 -31.56
C ARG A 3 10.00 5.50 -32.10
N HIS A 4 11.02 4.99 -31.41
CA HIS A 4 11.49 3.65 -31.69
C HIS A 4 10.28 2.72 -31.55
N ALA A 5 9.95 1.99 -32.61
CA ALA A 5 8.88 1.01 -32.56
C ALA A 5 9.27 -0.01 -31.50
N ASP A 6 8.53 0.01 -30.40
CA ASP A 6 8.68 -0.93 -29.32
C ASP A 6 8.55 -2.34 -29.89
N ALA A 7 9.64 -3.12 -29.82
CA ALA A 7 9.71 -4.44 -30.43
C ALA A 7 9.03 -5.52 -29.57
N ARG A 8 8.40 -5.13 -28.45
CA ARG A 8 7.67 -6.02 -27.55
C ARG A 8 6.36 -6.51 -28.21
N PRO A 9 5.96 -7.78 -27.97
CA PRO A 9 4.67 -8.28 -28.45
C PRO A 9 3.52 -7.45 -27.87
N PRO A 10 2.35 -7.36 -28.52
CA PRO A 10 1.18 -6.69 -27.94
C PRO A 10 0.70 -7.43 -26.68
N ALA A 11 0.05 -6.73 -25.76
CA ALA A 11 -0.61 -7.37 -24.63
C ALA A 11 -1.65 -8.40 -25.09
N THR A 12 -1.75 -9.50 -24.34
CA THR A 12 -2.69 -10.59 -24.57
C THR A 12 -3.64 -10.72 -23.38
N ASP A 13 -4.79 -11.39 -23.57
CA ASP A 13 -5.67 -11.75 -22.45
C ASP A 13 -4.89 -12.55 -21.39
N ASP A 14 -3.98 -13.44 -21.81
CA ASP A 14 -3.05 -14.16 -20.92
C ASP A 14 -2.14 -13.24 -20.06
N ASP A 15 -1.78 -12.04 -20.56
CA ASP A 15 -0.94 -11.10 -19.81
C ASP A 15 -1.77 -10.40 -18.70
N LEU A 16 -3.06 -10.15 -18.94
CA LEU A 16 -3.98 -9.59 -17.94
C LEU A 16 -4.38 -10.62 -16.88
N ASP A 17 -4.70 -11.85 -17.29
CA ASP A 17 -5.00 -12.96 -16.38
C ASP A 17 -3.83 -13.20 -15.42
N TRP A 18 -2.60 -13.18 -15.95
CA TRP A 18 -1.41 -13.28 -15.11
C TRP A 18 -1.29 -12.13 -14.10
N CYS A 19 -1.64 -10.89 -14.48
CA CYS A 19 -1.62 -9.77 -13.55
C CYS A 19 -2.59 -10.00 -12.38
N HIS A 20 -3.81 -10.45 -12.66
CA HIS A 20 -4.80 -10.77 -11.62
C HIS A 20 -4.32 -11.90 -10.70
N ASP A 21 -3.75 -12.97 -11.27
CA ASP A 21 -3.15 -14.06 -10.49
C ASP A 21 -1.97 -13.58 -9.64
N ALA A 22 -1.13 -12.68 -10.15
CA ALA A 22 0.03 -12.16 -9.44
C ALA A 22 -0.37 -11.39 -8.16
N VAL A 23 -1.46 -10.61 -8.22
CA VAL A 23 -1.98 -9.87 -7.05
C VAL A 23 -2.34 -10.82 -5.89
N GLN A 24 -2.87 -12.00 -6.20
CA GLN A 24 -3.25 -13.01 -5.20
C GLN A 24 -2.04 -13.54 -4.41
N GLY A 25 -0.86 -13.60 -5.05
CA GLY A 25 0.40 -14.00 -4.42
C GLY A 25 0.98 -12.94 -3.51
N VAL A 26 1.05 -11.69 -3.98
CA VAL A 26 1.74 -10.60 -3.27
C VAL A 26 0.91 -9.95 -2.16
N SER A 27 -0.43 -9.94 -2.25
CA SER A 27 -1.25 -9.35 -1.20
C SER A 27 -2.66 -9.91 -1.12
N ARG A 28 -2.93 -10.70 -0.07
CA ARG A 28 -4.27 -11.24 0.20
C ARG A 28 -5.32 -10.16 0.46
N THR A 29 -4.98 -9.07 1.15
CA THR A 29 -5.94 -8.00 1.45
C THR A 29 -6.27 -7.22 0.19
N PHE A 30 -5.27 -6.93 -0.64
CA PHE A 30 -5.48 -6.19 -1.88
C PHE A 30 -6.17 -7.06 -2.94
N ALA A 31 -5.88 -8.36 -2.98
CA ALA A 31 -6.62 -9.34 -3.77
C ALA A 31 -8.13 -9.30 -3.49
N LEU A 32 -8.53 -9.27 -2.21
CA LEU A 32 -9.95 -9.11 -1.85
C LEU A 32 -10.53 -7.78 -2.37
N THR A 33 -9.76 -6.70 -2.37
CA THR A 33 -10.16 -5.41 -2.95
C THR A 33 -10.41 -5.53 -4.45
N VAL A 34 -9.53 -6.21 -5.20
CA VAL A 34 -9.70 -6.44 -6.64
C VAL A 34 -10.91 -7.33 -6.93
N ASP A 35 -11.11 -8.39 -6.16
CA ASP A 35 -12.19 -9.37 -6.36
C ASP A 35 -13.60 -8.78 -6.17
N VAL A 36 -13.74 -7.69 -5.42
CA VAL A 36 -15.03 -7.02 -5.18
C VAL A 36 -15.26 -5.80 -6.07
N LEU A 37 -14.33 -5.48 -6.97
CA LEU A 37 -14.52 -4.50 -8.04
C LEU A 37 -15.13 -5.20 -9.26
N ASP A 38 -15.98 -4.48 -10.00
CA ASP A 38 -16.39 -4.93 -11.33
C ASP A 38 -15.46 -4.36 -12.40
N GLU A 39 -15.46 -4.99 -13.58
CA GLU A 39 -14.73 -4.45 -14.73
C GLU A 39 -15.37 -3.15 -15.27
N PRO A 40 -14.58 -2.19 -15.76
CA PRO A 40 -13.12 -2.26 -15.98
C PRO A 40 -12.26 -1.85 -14.76
N MET A 41 -12.86 -1.47 -13.62
CA MET A 41 -12.11 -0.93 -12.47
C MET A 41 -11.19 -1.98 -11.84
N ALA A 42 -11.65 -3.24 -11.76
CA ALA A 42 -10.85 -4.34 -11.22
C ALA A 42 -9.48 -4.43 -11.93
N SER A 43 -9.48 -4.45 -13.27
CA SER A 43 -8.25 -4.48 -14.06
C SER A 43 -7.41 -3.20 -13.91
N HIS A 44 -8.02 -2.02 -13.87
CA HIS A 44 -7.26 -0.77 -13.68
C HIS A 44 -6.53 -0.72 -12.33
N ILE A 45 -7.20 -1.12 -11.26
CA ILE A 45 -6.64 -1.14 -9.90
C ILE A 45 -5.59 -2.24 -9.76
N CYS A 46 -5.85 -3.44 -10.32
CA CYS A 46 -4.90 -4.53 -10.36
C CYS A 46 -3.56 -4.10 -11.00
N ILE A 47 -3.61 -3.49 -12.17
CA ILE A 47 -2.40 -3.05 -12.89
C ILE A 47 -1.71 -1.88 -12.16
N GLY A 48 -2.48 -0.89 -11.69
CA GLY A 48 -1.93 0.22 -10.92
C GLY A 48 -1.19 -0.25 -9.67
N TYR A 49 -1.74 -1.25 -8.97
CA TYR A 49 -1.10 -1.83 -7.80
C TYR A 49 0.19 -2.58 -8.13
N LEU A 50 0.21 -3.39 -9.20
CA LEU A 50 1.42 -4.09 -9.60
C LEU A 50 2.55 -3.12 -9.99
N LEU A 51 2.22 -1.98 -10.61
CA LEU A 51 3.22 -0.94 -10.90
C LEU A 51 3.84 -0.37 -9.62
N CYS A 52 3.06 -0.15 -8.56
CA CYS A 52 3.59 0.25 -7.25
C CYS A 52 4.39 -0.88 -6.58
N ARG A 53 3.90 -2.12 -6.63
CA ARG A 53 4.53 -3.30 -6.03
C ARG A 53 5.93 -3.58 -6.58
N ILE A 54 6.18 -3.28 -7.86
CA ILE A 54 7.53 -3.39 -8.45
C ILE A 54 8.52 -2.48 -7.73
N ALA A 55 8.12 -1.23 -7.44
CA ALA A 55 8.98 -0.26 -6.76
C ALA A 55 9.18 -0.64 -5.28
N ASP A 56 8.09 -0.98 -4.59
CA ASP A 56 8.04 -1.47 -3.21
C ASP A 56 9.03 -2.63 -3.00
N THR A 57 8.99 -3.65 -3.87
CA THR A 57 9.89 -4.81 -3.80
C THR A 57 11.37 -4.43 -3.94
N VAL A 58 11.68 -3.40 -4.73
CA VAL A 58 13.07 -2.91 -4.89
C VAL A 58 13.51 -2.10 -3.68
N GLU A 59 12.63 -1.26 -3.11
CA GLU A 59 12.88 -0.49 -1.89
C GLU A 59 13.12 -1.40 -0.67
N ASP A 60 12.29 -2.43 -0.49
CA ASP A 60 12.32 -3.31 0.69
C ASP A 60 13.46 -4.35 0.63
N SER A 61 14.17 -4.43 -0.50
CA SER A 61 15.23 -5.41 -0.70
C SER A 61 16.48 -5.12 0.11
N SER A 62 16.67 -5.85 1.22
CA SER A 62 17.92 -5.83 1.99
C SER A 62 19.13 -6.44 1.24
N SER A 63 18.92 -7.04 0.07
CA SER A 63 19.97 -7.66 -0.74
C SER A 63 20.63 -6.71 -1.75
N ILE A 64 19.99 -5.56 -2.03
CA ILE A 64 20.50 -4.55 -2.96
C ILE A 64 21.12 -3.41 -2.14
N ALA A 65 22.30 -2.93 -2.56
CA ALA A 65 22.92 -1.79 -1.89
C ALA A 65 22.06 -0.52 -2.09
N PRO A 66 21.95 0.39 -1.10
CA PRO A 66 21.08 1.56 -1.21
C PRO A 66 21.32 2.45 -2.43
N ASP A 67 22.58 2.67 -2.82
CA ASP A 67 22.91 3.46 -4.03
C ASP A 67 22.36 2.80 -5.31
N GLU A 68 22.34 1.47 -5.36
CA GLU A 68 21.81 0.70 -6.48
C GLU A 68 20.28 0.62 -6.43
N GLN A 69 19.66 0.50 -5.25
CA GLN A 69 18.21 0.61 -5.08
C GLN A 69 17.71 1.96 -5.61
N ALA A 70 18.34 3.05 -5.19
CA ALA A 70 18.03 4.39 -5.67
C ALA A 70 18.21 4.50 -7.19
N HIS A 71 19.30 3.96 -7.75
CA HIS A 71 19.51 3.93 -9.19
C HIS A 71 18.38 3.21 -9.94
N LEU A 72 17.98 2.01 -9.48
CA LEU A 72 16.92 1.20 -10.06
C LEU A 72 15.56 1.92 -9.98
N LEU A 73 15.22 2.52 -8.84
CA LEU A 73 13.98 3.27 -8.66
C LEU A 73 13.95 4.51 -9.57
N ARG A 74 15.05 5.26 -9.70
CA ARG A 74 15.15 6.39 -10.64
C ARG A 74 15.07 5.94 -12.10
N LEU A 75 15.61 4.78 -12.44
CA LEU A 75 15.50 4.19 -13.77
C LEU A 75 14.05 3.76 -14.05
N TYR A 76 13.37 3.19 -13.07
CA TYR A 76 11.97 2.80 -13.12
C TYR A 76 11.05 4.01 -13.30
N ASP A 77 11.26 5.09 -12.53
CA ASP A 77 10.50 6.35 -12.68
C ASP A 77 10.63 6.92 -14.10
N ARG A 78 11.84 6.92 -14.67
CA ARG A 78 12.05 7.37 -16.06
C ARG A 78 11.37 6.45 -17.07
N ALA A 79 11.35 5.14 -16.85
CA ALA A 79 10.63 4.20 -17.73
C ALA A 79 9.10 4.38 -17.67
N LEU A 80 8.57 4.91 -16.57
CA LEU A 80 7.15 5.27 -16.43
C LEU A 80 6.82 6.63 -17.07
N ASP A 81 7.81 7.47 -17.33
CA ASP A 81 7.63 8.79 -17.91
C ASP A 81 7.32 8.71 -19.41
N PRO A 82 6.12 9.10 -19.88
CA PRO A 82 5.82 9.09 -21.31
C PRO A 82 6.66 10.09 -22.12
N ASP A 83 7.33 11.04 -21.47
CA ASP A 83 8.18 12.06 -22.08
C ASP A 83 9.69 11.75 -22.00
N ASP A 84 10.11 10.67 -21.33
CA ASP A 84 11.51 10.20 -21.28
C ASP A 84 11.75 9.09 -22.32
N ASP A 85 12.98 8.99 -22.84
CA ASP A 85 13.36 7.97 -23.84
C ASP A 85 13.74 6.63 -23.19
N THR A 86 13.85 6.57 -21.86
CA THR A 86 14.21 5.37 -21.09
C THR A 86 13.14 4.28 -21.26
N THR A 87 13.57 3.09 -21.66
CA THR A 87 12.64 1.96 -21.84
C THR A 87 12.52 1.10 -20.59
N VAL A 88 11.39 0.40 -20.44
CA VAL A 88 11.26 -0.62 -19.37
C VAL A 88 12.29 -1.75 -19.52
N ASP A 89 12.74 -2.06 -20.73
CA ASP A 89 13.77 -3.07 -20.97
C ASP A 89 15.12 -2.67 -20.34
N GLU A 90 15.42 -1.37 -20.26
CA GLU A 90 16.59 -0.88 -19.52
C GLU A 90 16.47 -1.15 -18.02
N PHE A 91 15.29 -0.91 -17.44
CA PHE A 91 15.02 -1.27 -16.05
C PHE A 91 15.12 -2.78 -15.82
N VAL A 92 14.49 -3.59 -16.67
CA VAL A 92 14.52 -5.06 -16.58
C VAL A 92 15.95 -5.57 -16.68
N HIS A 93 16.78 -5.00 -17.56
CA HIS A 93 18.19 -5.36 -17.66
C HIS A 93 18.99 -4.98 -16.41
N ALA A 94 18.73 -3.81 -15.84
CA ALA A 94 19.43 -3.32 -14.66
C ALA A 94 19.05 -4.11 -13.39
N VAL A 95 17.78 -4.50 -13.23
CA VAL A 95 17.31 -5.27 -12.05
C VAL A 95 17.68 -6.75 -12.13
N GLN A 96 17.91 -7.29 -13.32
CA GLN A 96 18.19 -8.72 -13.56
C GLN A 96 19.26 -9.33 -12.65
N PRO A 97 20.43 -8.69 -12.40
CA PRO A 97 21.48 -9.25 -11.55
C PRO A 97 21.08 -9.37 -10.07
N HIS A 98 20.03 -8.67 -9.66
CA HIS A 98 19.53 -8.61 -8.29
C HIS A 98 18.34 -9.53 -8.04
N LEU A 99 17.78 -10.13 -9.10
CA LEU A 99 16.69 -11.09 -8.96
C LEU A 99 17.19 -12.34 -8.20
N PRO A 100 16.41 -12.86 -7.23
CA PRO A 100 16.68 -14.17 -6.66
C PRO A 100 16.70 -15.26 -7.75
N PRO A 101 17.45 -16.35 -7.54
CA PRO A 101 17.51 -17.46 -8.49
C PRO A 101 16.13 -18.01 -8.84
N GLU A 102 15.98 -18.51 -10.07
CA GLU A 102 14.74 -19.14 -10.52
C GLU A 102 14.36 -20.31 -9.59
N GLY A 103 13.12 -20.29 -9.08
CA GLY A 103 12.62 -21.26 -8.09
C GLY A 103 12.81 -20.86 -6.62
N GLU A 104 13.56 -19.79 -6.34
CA GLU A 104 13.72 -19.20 -4.99
C GLU A 104 13.06 -17.81 -4.88
N GLN A 105 12.43 -17.33 -5.95
CA GLN A 105 11.74 -16.04 -5.98
C GLN A 105 10.46 -16.10 -5.14
N SER A 106 10.29 -15.10 -4.26
CA SER A 106 8.98 -14.82 -3.65
C SER A 106 8.00 -14.34 -4.71
N ASP A 107 6.72 -14.27 -4.35
CA ASP A 107 5.68 -13.72 -5.21
C ASP A 107 6.01 -12.27 -5.64
N ASP A 108 6.58 -11.47 -4.74
CA ASP A 108 6.99 -10.08 -5.02
C ASP A 108 8.10 -10.03 -6.09
N TRP A 109 9.13 -10.86 -5.94
CA TRP A 109 10.21 -10.95 -6.92
C TRP A 109 9.75 -11.52 -8.26
N MET A 110 8.73 -12.38 -8.29
CA MET A 110 8.11 -12.82 -9.54
C MET A 110 7.42 -11.64 -10.26
N VAL A 111 6.83 -10.69 -9.53
CA VAL A 111 6.29 -9.46 -10.13
C VAL A 111 7.41 -8.63 -10.76
N VAL A 112 8.52 -8.39 -10.03
CA VAL A 112 9.68 -7.65 -10.56
C VAL A 112 10.27 -8.35 -11.80
N ALA A 113 10.44 -9.67 -11.76
CA ALA A 113 10.94 -10.47 -12.88
C ALA A 113 10.04 -10.38 -14.13
N ASN A 114 8.74 -10.09 -13.95
CA ASN A 114 7.76 -9.94 -15.02
C ASN A 114 7.35 -8.47 -15.27
N THR A 115 8.18 -7.51 -14.87
CA THR A 115 7.92 -6.07 -15.08
C THR A 115 7.56 -5.73 -16.53
N ALA A 116 8.26 -6.32 -17.51
CA ALA A 116 7.94 -6.11 -18.93
C ALA A 116 6.51 -6.56 -19.31
N ARG A 117 5.97 -7.60 -18.65
CA ARG A 117 4.57 -8.04 -18.82
C ARG A 117 3.61 -7.03 -18.23
N VAL A 118 3.84 -6.59 -16.99
CA VAL A 118 3.00 -5.57 -16.34
C VAL A 118 2.93 -4.30 -17.18
N PHE A 119 4.07 -3.84 -17.73
CA PHE A 119 4.12 -2.67 -18.60
C PHE A 119 3.33 -2.84 -19.89
N ARG A 120 3.44 -3.99 -20.57
CA ARG A 120 2.62 -4.26 -21.76
C ARG A 120 1.13 -4.18 -21.45
N THR A 121 0.69 -4.79 -20.34
CA THR A 121 -0.71 -4.76 -19.92
C THR A 121 -1.15 -3.34 -19.58
N PHE A 122 -0.30 -2.56 -18.90
CA PHE A 122 -0.54 -1.13 -18.63
C PHE A 122 -0.64 -0.29 -19.90
N GLU A 123 0.28 -0.48 -20.84
CA GLU A 123 0.30 0.21 -22.13
C GLU A 123 -0.90 -0.15 -23.02
N ALA A 124 -1.56 -1.28 -22.79
CA ALA A 124 -2.79 -1.65 -23.48
C ALA A 124 -4.04 -0.97 -22.90
N LEU A 125 -3.96 -0.35 -21.71
CA LEU A 125 -5.07 0.37 -21.11
C LEU A 125 -5.43 1.63 -21.91
N PRO A 126 -6.70 2.08 -21.85
CA PRO A 126 -7.11 3.37 -22.37
C PRO A 126 -6.21 4.53 -21.90
N GLU A 127 -6.00 5.51 -22.78
CA GLU A 127 -5.10 6.65 -22.54
C GLU A 127 -5.45 7.42 -21.26
N ASP A 128 -6.74 7.66 -21.01
CA ASP A 128 -7.23 8.35 -19.82
C ASP A 128 -6.99 7.56 -18.51
N VAL A 129 -6.90 6.23 -18.58
CA VAL A 129 -6.49 5.38 -17.44
C VAL A 129 -5.02 5.60 -17.16
N ARG A 130 -4.17 5.56 -18.20
CA ARG A 130 -2.72 5.74 -18.06
C ARG A 130 -2.39 7.12 -17.53
N GLU A 131 -3.06 8.17 -18.01
CA GLU A 131 -2.92 9.53 -17.49
C GLU A 131 -3.35 9.65 -16.02
N ALA A 132 -4.34 8.88 -15.58
CA ALA A 132 -4.78 8.87 -14.18
C ALA A 132 -3.79 8.12 -13.24
N VAL A 133 -3.17 7.05 -13.73
CA VAL A 133 -2.29 6.16 -12.95
C VAL A 133 -0.84 6.61 -12.93
N THR A 134 -0.30 7.11 -14.05
CA THR A 134 1.14 7.39 -14.19
C THR A 134 1.65 8.40 -13.15
N PRO A 135 1.03 9.58 -12.95
CA PRO A 135 1.61 10.59 -12.08
C PRO A 135 1.74 10.12 -10.61
N PRO A 136 0.71 9.52 -9.99
CA PRO A 136 0.85 9.03 -8.62
C PRO A 136 1.84 7.88 -8.46
N VAL A 137 1.94 6.94 -9.42
CA VAL A 137 2.96 5.87 -9.38
C VAL A 137 4.35 6.47 -9.44
N ARG A 138 4.58 7.44 -10.33
CA ARG A 138 5.88 8.13 -10.44
C ARG A 138 6.25 8.90 -9.19
N GLU A 139 5.26 9.54 -8.57
CA GLU A 139 5.46 10.26 -7.31
C GLU A 139 5.83 9.30 -6.17
N LEU A 140 5.16 8.14 -6.08
CA LEU A 140 5.53 7.05 -5.14
C LEU A 140 6.97 6.60 -5.36
N VAL A 141 7.35 6.26 -6.60
CA VAL A 141 8.70 5.78 -6.94
C VAL A 141 9.76 6.83 -6.62
N SER A 142 9.48 8.09 -6.96
CA SER A 142 10.38 9.22 -6.68
C SER A 142 10.57 9.45 -5.18
N GLY A 143 9.50 9.27 -4.39
CA GLY A 143 9.55 9.32 -2.93
C GLY A 143 10.39 8.20 -2.33
N MET A 144 10.15 6.96 -2.74
CA MET A 144 10.95 5.80 -2.31
C MET A 144 12.44 5.99 -2.62
N ALA A 145 12.77 6.43 -3.85
CA ALA A 145 14.16 6.71 -4.22
C ALA A 145 14.79 7.78 -3.33
N MET A 146 14.05 8.84 -3.00
CA MET A 146 14.51 9.91 -2.13
C MET A 146 14.77 9.42 -0.69
N PHE A 147 13.90 8.56 -0.14
CA PHE A 147 14.07 7.99 1.20
C PHE A 147 15.26 7.01 1.27
N VAL A 148 15.43 6.16 0.26
CA VAL A 148 16.60 5.29 0.12
C VAL A 148 17.89 6.11 0.06
N GLU A 149 17.93 7.17 -0.77
CA GLU A 149 19.08 8.08 -0.86
C GLU A 149 19.38 8.74 0.50
N ARG A 150 18.34 9.19 1.21
CA ARG A 150 18.42 9.84 2.53
C ARG A 150 19.09 8.96 3.57
N TYR A 151 18.86 7.65 3.56
CA TYR A 151 19.39 6.69 4.53
C TYR A 151 20.42 5.71 3.96
N SER A 152 21.03 6.03 2.82
CA SER A 152 22.01 5.18 2.12
C SER A 152 23.20 4.71 2.97
N GLN A 153 23.55 5.47 4.02
CA GLN A 153 24.67 5.15 4.92
C GLN A 153 24.29 4.26 6.11
N THR A 154 23.00 4.07 6.38
CA THR A 154 22.51 3.29 7.54
C THR A 154 22.09 1.87 7.15
N GLY A 155 21.81 1.62 5.86
CA GLY A 155 21.43 0.31 5.34
C GLY A 155 19.97 -0.07 5.61
N GLY A 156 19.14 0.91 5.94
CA GLY A 156 17.69 0.79 6.15
C GLY A 156 17.14 2.14 6.61
N LEU A 157 15.83 2.34 6.46
CA LEU A 157 15.18 3.60 6.79
C LEU A 157 15.24 3.89 8.29
N ARG A 158 15.45 5.16 8.66
CA ARG A 158 15.54 5.61 10.05
C ARG A 158 14.74 6.90 10.24
N ILE A 159 13.42 6.80 10.20
CA ILE A 159 12.53 7.95 10.30
C ILE A 159 12.81 8.74 11.59
N GLN A 160 12.97 10.05 11.48
CA GLN A 160 13.45 10.91 12.57
C GLN A 160 12.31 11.57 13.35
N SER A 161 11.26 12.02 12.67
CA SER A 161 10.14 12.74 13.31
C SER A 161 8.78 12.29 12.77
N ARG A 162 7.72 12.73 13.44
CA ARG A 162 6.34 12.54 12.98
C ARG A 162 6.13 13.11 11.57
N GLU A 163 6.66 14.28 11.27
CA GLU A 163 6.49 14.94 9.97
C GLU A 163 7.18 14.13 8.85
N GLU A 164 8.33 13.52 9.13
CA GLU A 164 9.00 12.64 8.18
C GLU A 164 8.27 11.29 8.01
N LEU A 165 7.64 10.78 9.08
CA LEU A 165 6.76 9.62 9.00
C LEU A 165 5.56 9.91 8.09
N GLU A 166 4.91 11.06 8.26
CA GLU A 166 3.80 11.50 7.41
C GLU A 166 4.28 11.69 5.96
N GLU A 167 5.45 12.29 5.73
CA GLU A 167 6.06 12.42 4.40
C GLU A 167 6.29 11.04 3.75
N TYR A 168 6.83 10.07 4.49
CA TYR A 168 7.01 8.70 3.99
C TYR A 168 5.67 8.05 3.65
N CYS A 169 4.69 8.13 4.56
CA CYS A 169 3.36 7.56 4.35
C CYS A 169 2.62 8.21 3.16
N TYR A 170 2.83 9.50 2.91
CA TYR A 170 2.32 10.17 1.73
C TYR A 170 2.84 9.49 0.45
N TYR A 171 4.15 9.31 0.31
CA TYR A 171 4.71 8.67 -0.88
C TYR A 171 4.31 7.21 -1.01
N ALA A 172 4.35 6.43 0.07
CA ALA A 172 4.08 5.00 0.05
C ALA A 172 2.60 4.66 -0.15
N ALA A 173 1.66 5.50 0.32
CA ALA A 173 0.22 5.20 0.28
C ALA A 173 -0.69 6.40 -0.05
N GLY A 174 -0.35 7.63 0.36
CA GLY A 174 -1.13 8.82 0.02
C GLY A 174 -1.27 9.03 -1.51
N THR A 175 -0.18 8.80 -2.24
CA THR A 175 -0.16 8.78 -3.72
C THR A 175 -1.11 7.72 -4.29
N VAL A 176 -1.25 6.55 -3.66
CA VAL A 176 -2.21 5.51 -4.08
C VAL A 176 -3.65 5.98 -3.88
N GLY A 177 -3.94 6.76 -2.83
CA GLY A 177 -5.21 7.45 -2.67
C GLY A 177 -5.51 8.40 -3.84
N ASN A 178 -4.50 9.14 -4.32
CA ASN A 178 -4.60 9.98 -5.51
C ASN A 178 -4.80 9.18 -6.79
N LEU A 179 -4.14 8.03 -6.94
CA LEU A 179 -4.35 7.10 -8.06
C LEU A 179 -5.82 6.66 -8.17
N ILE A 180 -6.39 6.18 -7.07
CA ILE A 180 -7.79 5.74 -7.01
C ILE A 180 -8.70 6.94 -7.31
N THR A 181 -8.42 8.10 -6.71
CA THR A 181 -9.21 9.32 -6.91
C THR A 181 -9.19 9.78 -8.35
N ASN A 182 -8.02 9.75 -9.01
CA ASN A 182 -7.91 10.07 -10.43
C ASN A 182 -8.81 9.12 -11.24
N LEU A 183 -8.73 7.80 -11.00
CA LEU A 183 -9.53 6.81 -11.71
C LEU A 183 -11.04 6.98 -11.52
N VAL A 184 -11.51 7.20 -10.29
CA VAL A 184 -12.95 7.31 -9.98
C VAL A 184 -13.54 8.69 -10.34
N THR A 185 -12.68 9.69 -10.62
CA THR A 185 -13.10 11.03 -11.05
C THR A 185 -12.97 11.27 -12.54
N ARG A 186 -12.52 10.28 -13.33
CA ARG A 186 -12.54 10.32 -14.81
C ARG A 186 -13.97 10.52 -15.31
N GLY A 187 -14.23 11.62 -16.00
CA GLY A 187 -15.58 12.01 -16.44
C GLY A 187 -16.29 13.00 -15.51
N ASN A 188 -17.62 13.03 -15.59
CA ASN A 188 -18.42 14.08 -14.96
C ASN A 188 -18.70 13.78 -13.48
N VAL A 189 -17.78 14.20 -12.62
CA VAL A 189 -18.01 14.34 -11.17
C VAL A 189 -18.24 15.81 -10.83
N ASP A 190 -19.24 16.07 -10.00
CA ASP A 190 -19.52 17.40 -9.44
C ASP A 190 -18.25 18.02 -8.80
N SER A 191 -18.08 19.34 -8.91
CA SER A 191 -16.85 20.02 -8.45
C SER A 191 -16.67 19.95 -6.94
N GLU A 192 -17.75 20.03 -6.16
CA GLU A 192 -17.67 19.93 -4.70
C GLU A 192 -17.30 18.50 -4.30
N ARG A 193 -17.95 17.51 -4.92
CA ARG A 193 -17.63 16.09 -4.72
C ARG A 193 -16.18 15.79 -5.09
N ARG A 194 -15.67 16.34 -6.20
CA ARG A 194 -14.28 16.17 -6.62
C ARG A 194 -13.31 16.78 -5.62
N SER A 195 -13.54 18.03 -5.19
CA SER A 195 -12.70 18.68 -4.16
C SER A 195 -12.60 17.80 -2.92
N ARG A 196 -13.76 17.38 -2.39
CA ARG A 196 -13.83 16.55 -1.19
C ARG A 196 -13.06 15.24 -1.32
N LEU A 197 -13.06 14.60 -2.50
CA LEU A 197 -12.28 13.39 -2.73
C LEU A 197 -10.78 13.66 -2.62
N TYR A 198 -10.27 14.70 -3.29
CA TYR A 198 -8.84 15.04 -3.20
C TYR A 198 -8.45 15.52 -1.80
N ASP A 199 -9.33 16.25 -1.11
CA ASP A 199 -9.12 16.72 0.27
C ASP A 199 -9.13 15.59 1.32
N THR A 200 -9.50 14.36 0.96
CA THR A 200 -9.58 13.21 1.89
C THR A 200 -8.86 11.95 1.38
N ALA A 201 -8.30 11.99 0.17
CA ALA A 201 -7.65 10.84 -0.46
C ALA A 201 -6.33 10.48 0.22
N GLU A 202 -5.57 11.50 0.60
CA GLU A 202 -4.29 11.36 1.29
C GLU A 202 -4.49 10.75 2.67
N GLU A 203 -5.49 11.21 3.42
CA GLU A 203 -5.84 10.74 4.76
C GLU A 203 -6.26 9.27 4.76
N PHE A 204 -6.96 8.82 3.71
CA PHE A 204 -7.27 7.41 3.53
C PHE A 204 -5.99 6.56 3.36
N GLY A 205 -5.04 7.01 2.54
CA GLY A 205 -3.74 6.34 2.35
C GLY A 205 -2.90 6.32 3.63
N LEU A 206 -2.77 7.48 4.28
CA LEU A 206 -2.06 7.67 5.56
C LEU A 206 -2.59 6.72 6.64
N LEU A 207 -3.91 6.62 6.79
CA LEU A 207 -4.52 5.71 7.76
C LEU A 207 -4.04 4.27 7.55
N LEU A 208 -4.13 3.76 6.33
CA LEU A 208 -3.77 2.38 6.04
C LEU A 208 -2.28 2.12 6.26
N GLN A 209 -1.42 3.06 5.83
CA GLN A 209 0.02 2.90 5.97
C GLN A 209 0.50 3.02 7.42
N LEU A 210 -0.02 3.98 8.18
CA LEU A 210 0.31 4.12 9.60
C LEU A 210 -0.14 2.89 10.41
N VAL A 211 -1.26 2.26 10.03
CA VAL A 211 -1.69 1.01 10.65
C VAL A 211 -0.74 -0.15 10.34
N ASN A 212 -0.25 -0.24 9.11
CA ASN A 212 0.76 -1.25 8.74
C ASN A 212 2.08 -1.01 9.49
N ILE A 213 2.61 0.21 9.46
CA ILE A 213 3.83 0.59 10.19
C ILE A 213 3.70 0.29 11.69
N ALA A 214 2.55 0.58 12.30
CA ALA A 214 2.35 0.29 13.71
C ALA A 214 2.28 -1.21 14.02
N LYS A 215 1.83 -2.05 13.06
CA LYS A 215 1.61 -3.49 13.28
C LYS A 215 2.82 -4.36 12.93
N ASP A 216 3.66 -3.91 12.01
CA ASP A 216 4.73 -4.71 11.40
C ASP A 216 6.14 -4.36 11.92
N VAL A 217 6.26 -3.53 12.97
CA VAL A 217 7.55 -3.06 13.55
C VAL A 217 8.61 -4.16 13.69
N HIS A 218 8.23 -5.35 14.17
CA HIS A 218 9.16 -6.46 14.29
C HIS A 218 9.68 -6.96 12.93
N ASP A 219 8.79 -7.13 11.96
CA ASP A 219 9.11 -7.70 10.66
C ASP A 219 9.88 -6.68 9.80
N ASP A 220 9.48 -5.41 9.83
CA ASP A 220 10.18 -4.27 9.19
C ASP A 220 11.64 -4.21 9.65
N TYR A 221 11.87 -4.31 10.97
CA TYR A 221 13.23 -4.27 11.51
C TYR A 221 14.04 -5.53 11.20
N THR A 222 13.44 -6.71 11.33
CA THR A 222 14.20 -7.97 11.23
C THR A 222 14.43 -8.45 9.81
N SER A 223 13.56 -8.09 8.87
CA SER A 223 13.63 -8.53 7.46
C SER A 223 14.25 -7.48 6.55
N GLU A 224 13.92 -6.21 6.78
CA GLU A 224 14.28 -5.09 5.90
C GLU A 224 15.28 -4.12 6.55
N ASN A 225 15.56 -4.31 7.85
CA ASN A 225 16.37 -3.38 8.64
C ASN A 225 15.77 -1.96 8.66
N ASN A 226 14.45 -1.82 8.54
CA ASN A 226 13.75 -0.54 8.54
C ASN A 226 13.25 -0.17 9.95
N VAL A 227 13.27 1.12 10.29
CA VAL A 227 12.64 1.67 11.50
C VAL A 227 11.81 2.89 11.10
N TYR A 228 10.50 2.65 10.98
CA TYR A 228 9.52 3.70 10.65
C TYR A 228 9.04 4.48 11.87
N LEU A 229 9.12 3.89 13.08
CA LEU A 229 8.78 4.60 14.30
C LEU A 229 9.70 5.83 14.46
N PRO A 230 9.14 7.04 14.66
CA PRO A 230 9.92 8.26 14.74
C PRO A 230 10.99 8.22 15.84
N ALA A 231 12.23 8.60 15.49
CA ALA A 231 13.35 8.64 16.43
C ALA A 231 13.06 9.54 17.64
N ASP A 232 12.41 10.70 17.43
CA ASP A 232 12.04 11.60 18.51
C ASP A 232 11.09 10.94 19.55
N TRP A 233 10.13 10.13 19.10
CA TRP A 233 9.22 9.39 19.97
C TRP A 233 9.92 8.25 20.70
N LEU A 234 10.84 7.56 20.02
CA LEU A 234 11.66 6.51 20.60
C LEU A 234 12.64 7.07 21.65
N ASP A 235 13.26 8.21 21.38
CA ASP A 235 14.16 8.92 22.30
C ASP A 235 13.42 9.37 23.57
N GLU A 236 12.20 9.90 23.44
CA GLU A 236 11.33 10.24 24.58
C GLU A 236 11.02 9.01 25.46
N ALA A 237 10.89 7.83 24.84
CA ALA A 237 10.70 6.57 25.53
C ALA A 237 12.03 5.94 26.02
N GLY A 238 13.19 6.49 25.65
CA GLY A 238 14.51 5.95 25.97
C GLY A 238 14.81 4.64 25.24
N VAL A 239 14.44 4.54 23.96
CA VAL A 239 14.66 3.37 23.09
C VAL A 239 15.55 3.80 21.92
N PRO A 240 16.77 3.26 21.78
CA PRO A 240 17.56 3.43 20.56
C PRO A 240 16.88 2.75 19.36
N GLN A 241 16.91 3.37 18.17
CA GLN A 241 16.34 2.77 16.94
C GLN A 241 16.93 1.38 16.63
N GLU A 242 18.23 1.17 16.89
CA GLU A 242 18.90 -0.13 16.69
C GLU A 242 18.53 -1.20 17.73
N GLU A 243 17.70 -0.85 18.71
CA GLU A 243 17.24 -1.74 19.77
C GLU A 243 15.70 -1.79 19.84
N VAL A 244 15.01 -1.37 18.77
CA VAL A 244 13.55 -1.21 18.74
C VAL A 244 12.80 -2.52 19.04
N VAL A 245 13.35 -3.67 18.65
CA VAL A 245 12.82 -5.02 18.95
C VAL A 245 13.56 -5.75 20.08
N SER A 246 14.45 -5.05 20.80
CA SER A 246 15.19 -5.65 21.90
C SER A 246 14.24 -5.97 23.07
N PRO A 247 14.28 -7.19 23.65
CA PRO A 247 13.42 -7.55 24.78
C PRO A 247 13.50 -6.60 25.98
N GLU A 248 14.63 -5.90 26.16
CA GLU A 248 14.81 -4.88 27.21
C GLU A 248 13.96 -3.61 26.98
N HIS A 249 13.59 -3.35 25.73
CA HIS A 249 12.88 -2.15 25.29
C HIS A 249 11.42 -2.42 24.91
N ASN A 250 10.97 -3.67 24.83
CA ASN A 250 9.61 -4.05 24.38
C ASN A 250 8.47 -3.16 24.92
N ASP A 251 8.36 -3.01 26.25
CA ASP A 251 7.27 -2.21 26.85
C ASP A 251 7.34 -0.72 26.44
N ARG A 252 8.56 -0.20 26.26
CA ARG A 252 8.81 1.18 25.85
C ARG A 252 8.52 1.37 24.37
N THR A 253 8.98 0.46 23.51
CA THR A 253 8.64 0.47 22.08
C THR A 253 7.13 0.32 21.87
N ALA A 254 6.48 -0.57 22.63
CA ALA A 254 5.02 -0.75 22.59
C ALA A 254 4.27 0.55 22.92
N SER A 255 4.81 1.41 23.79
CA SER A 255 4.22 2.73 24.04
C SER A 255 4.28 3.66 22.81
N VAL A 256 5.33 3.55 21.99
CA VAL A 256 5.50 4.30 20.74
C VAL A 256 4.63 3.70 19.62
N VAL A 257 4.49 2.38 19.56
CA VAL A 257 3.49 1.70 18.70
C VAL A 257 2.10 2.22 19.00
N LYS A 258 1.70 2.27 20.28
CA LYS A 258 0.40 2.79 20.68
C LYS A 258 0.22 4.27 20.29
N ARG A 259 1.27 5.09 20.43
CA ARG A 259 1.25 6.50 19.98
C ARG A 259 1.05 6.61 18.48
N THR A 260 1.71 5.76 17.69
CA THR A 260 1.57 5.68 16.23
C THR A 260 0.16 5.24 15.84
N ALA A 261 -0.40 4.23 16.51
CA ALA A 261 -1.78 3.81 16.30
C ALA A 261 -2.80 4.89 16.70
N ASP A 262 -2.56 5.63 17.79
CA ASP A 262 -3.41 6.75 18.19
C ASP A 262 -3.32 7.93 17.20
N HIS A 263 -2.16 8.13 16.57
CA HIS A 263 -2.01 9.07 15.46
C HIS A 263 -2.74 8.60 14.20
N ALA A 264 -2.62 7.34 13.81
CA ALA A 264 -3.38 6.77 12.69
C ALA A 264 -4.90 6.97 12.85
N LYS A 265 -5.43 6.84 14.09
CA LYS A 265 -6.85 7.10 14.38
C LYS A 265 -7.31 8.52 14.04
N SER A 266 -6.43 9.52 14.03
CA SER A 266 -6.86 10.89 13.70
C SER A 266 -7.32 11.03 12.26
N PHE A 267 -6.97 10.10 11.37
CA PHE A 267 -7.36 10.09 9.97
C PHE A 267 -8.65 9.30 9.69
N LEU A 268 -9.25 8.64 10.70
CA LEU A 268 -10.41 7.78 10.48
C LEU A 268 -11.65 8.51 9.96
N ASP A 269 -11.88 9.75 10.39
CA ASP A 269 -13.07 10.52 9.98
C ASP A 269 -12.94 10.99 8.53
N ASP A 270 -11.76 11.45 8.12
CA ASP A 270 -11.48 11.86 6.74
C ASP A 270 -11.47 10.65 5.81
N ALA A 271 -10.85 9.53 6.22
CA ALA A 271 -10.91 8.27 5.49
C ALA A 271 -12.35 7.76 5.30
N GLN A 272 -13.20 7.82 6.34
CA GLN A 272 -14.61 7.48 6.18
C GLN A 272 -15.32 8.45 5.22
N THR A 273 -15.04 9.75 5.32
CA THR A 273 -15.58 10.76 4.42
C THR A 273 -15.20 10.48 2.97
N TYR A 274 -13.96 10.06 2.70
CA TYR A 274 -13.50 9.62 1.39
C TYR A 274 -14.38 8.49 0.85
N LEU A 275 -14.51 7.40 1.61
CA LEU A 275 -15.32 6.22 1.26
C LEU A 275 -16.79 6.56 0.94
N GLU A 276 -17.41 7.41 1.76
CA GLU A 276 -18.80 7.87 1.54
C GLU A 276 -18.93 8.79 0.32
N THR A 277 -17.84 9.43 -0.09
CA THR A 277 -17.79 10.35 -1.22
C THR A 277 -17.45 9.65 -2.54
N VAL A 278 -16.75 8.52 -2.52
CA VAL A 278 -16.29 7.81 -3.74
C VAL A 278 -17.47 7.39 -4.65
N PRO A 279 -17.45 7.72 -5.97
CA PRO A 279 -18.50 7.32 -6.91
C PRO A 279 -18.57 5.81 -7.15
N LEU A 280 -19.77 5.24 -7.08
CA LEU A 280 -20.03 3.82 -7.39
C LEU A 280 -20.40 3.65 -8.87
N ARG A 281 -19.42 3.84 -9.75
CA ARG A 281 -19.59 3.78 -11.22
C ARG A 281 -18.35 3.19 -11.88
N GLU A 282 -18.48 2.80 -13.14
CA GLU A 282 -17.38 2.24 -13.95
C GLU A 282 -16.70 1.03 -13.29
N GLY A 283 -17.50 0.24 -12.57
CA GLY A 283 -17.07 -0.95 -11.85
C GLY A 283 -16.46 -0.71 -10.47
N ASN A 284 -16.44 0.54 -10.00
CA ASN A 284 -16.05 0.83 -8.64
C ASN A 284 -17.16 0.49 -7.63
N THR A 285 -16.80 -0.19 -6.53
CA THR A 285 -17.69 -0.60 -5.46
C THR A 285 -17.24 -0.01 -4.12
N LEU A 286 -18.17 0.15 -3.17
CA LEU A 286 -17.81 0.59 -1.81
C LEU A 286 -17.00 -0.47 -1.07
N ALA A 287 -17.34 -1.75 -1.27
CA ALA A 287 -16.71 -2.90 -0.62
C ALA A 287 -15.19 -2.91 -0.82
N ALA A 288 -14.72 -2.56 -2.02
CA ALA A 288 -13.30 -2.49 -2.39
C ALA A 288 -12.45 -1.67 -1.41
N TRP A 289 -13.01 -0.58 -0.88
CA TRP A 289 -12.32 0.38 -0.01
C TRP A 289 -12.77 0.27 1.45
N ALA A 290 -14.03 -0.07 1.68
CA ALA A 290 -14.58 -0.24 3.02
C ALA A 290 -14.02 -1.48 3.72
N ILE A 291 -13.77 -2.58 3.02
CA ILE A 291 -13.16 -3.77 3.62
C ILE A 291 -11.79 -3.43 4.22
N PRO A 292 -10.77 -2.98 3.44
CA PRO A 292 -9.46 -2.66 4.02
C PRO A 292 -9.53 -1.60 5.12
N PHE A 293 -10.39 -0.58 4.97
CA PHE A 293 -10.66 0.41 6.02
C PHE A 293 -11.14 -0.23 7.34
N LEU A 294 -12.16 -1.09 7.28
CA LEU A 294 -12.73 -1.74 8.46
C LEU A 294 -11.75 -2.75 9.09
N LEU A 295 -10.95 -3.44 8.27
CA LEU A 295 -9.87 -4.30 8.77
C LEU A 295 -8.77 -3.47 9.47
N ALA A 296 -8.47 -2.26 8.98
CA ALA A 296 -7.56 -1.33 9.64
C ALA A 296 -8.12 -0.85 10.99
N VAL A 297 -9.43 -0.56 11.07
CA VAL A 297 -10.11 -0.25 12.35
C VAL A 297 -9.98 -1.41 13.35
N GLY A 298 -10.17 -2.65 12.89
CA GLY A 298 -10.00 -3.84 13.73
C GLY A 298 -8.55 -4.02 14.18
N THR A 299 -7.59 -3.74 13.30
CA THR A 299 -6.16 -3.81 13.62
C THR A 299 -5.76 -2.73 14.63
N LEU A 300 -6.29 -1.51 14.52
CA LEU A 300 -6.11 -0.44 15.51
C LEU A 300 -6.64 -0.83 16.89
N ARG A 301 -7.77 -1.55 16.96
CA ARG A 301 -8.29 -2.09 18.23
C ARG A 301 -7.28 -3.07 18.85
N GLU A 302 -6.77 -4.01 18.07
CA GLU A 302 -5.79 -4.99 18.57
C GLU A 302 -4.46 -4.34 18.97
N LEU A 303 -3.96 -3.37 18.19
CA LEU A 303 -2.75 -2.60 18.49
C LEU A 303 -2.85 -1.84 19.81
N VAL A 304 -4.02 -1.32 20.13
CA VAL A 304 -4.23 -0.56 21.37
C VAL A 304 -4.42 -1.49 22.58
N ALA A 305 -4.98 -2.68 22.35
CA ALA A 305 -5.19 -3.68 23.38
C ALA A 305 -3.90 -4.41 23.76
N ASN A 306 -3.08 -4.78 22.77
CA ASN A 306 -1.86 -5.58 22.94
C ASN A 306 -0.72 -5.04 22.04
N PRO A 307 -0.23 -3.80 22.24
CA PRO A 307 0.80 -3.18 21.40
C PRO A 307 2.13 -3.96 21.41
N GLU A 308 2.41 -4.74 22.45
CA GLU A 308 3.60 -5.58 22.59
C GLU A 308 3.69 -6.67 21.51
N HIS A 309 2.58 -7.08 20.90
CA HIS A 309 2.59 -8.05 19.82
C HIS A 309 3.20 -7.49 18.53
N ALA A 310 3.20 -6.17 18.32
CA ALA A 310 3.81 -5.55 17.13
C ALA A 310 5.34 -5.55 17.18
N VAL A 311 5.93 -5.60 18.38
CA VAL A 311 7.39 -5.55 18.59
C VAL A 311 7.99 -6.95 18.79
N THR A 312 7.19 -8.00 18.64
CA THR A 312 7.59 -9.40 18.77
C THR A 312 7.12 -10.19 17.55
N GLY A 313 7.73 -11.36 17.31
CA GLY A 313 7.31 -12.25 16.22
C GLY A 313 5.90 -12.87 16.35
N GLU A 314 5.11 -12.49 17.38
CA GLU A 314 3.70 -12.86 17.47
C GLU A 314 2.86 -12.12 16.41
N GLY A 315 3.16 -10.82 16.23
CA GLY A 315 2.49 -9.91 15.31
C GLY A 315 1.06 -9.56 15.72
N VAL A 316 0.52 -8.46 15.16
CA VAL A 316 -0.86 -8.04 15.42
C VAL A 316 -1.77 -8.49 14.29
N LYS A 317 -2.83 -9.24 14.61
CA LYS A 317 -3.74 -9.82 13.61
C LYS A 317 -5.18 -9.79 14.07
N ILE A 318 -6.07 -9.38 13.17
CA ILE A 318 -7.50 -9.63 13.29
C ILE A 318 -7.80 -11.10 12.93
N SER A 319 -8.78 -11.69 13.61
CA SER A 319 -9.11 -13.11 13.41
C SER A 319 -9.71 -13.37 12.01
N ARG A 320 -9.45 -14.56 11.44
CA ARG A 320 -10.06 -14.97 10.16
C ARG A 320 -11.60 -14.93 10.17
N GLN A 321 -12.21 -15.21 11.33
CA GLN A 321 -13.66 -15.14 11.52
C GLN A 321 -14.17 -13.69 11.40
N GLU A 322 -13.41 -12.74 11.95
CA GLU A 322 -13.73 -11.32 11.82
C GLU A 322 -13.58 -10.84 10.37
N VAL A 323 -12.46 -11.18 9.72
CA VAL A 323 -12.25 -10.87 8.29
C VAL A 323 -13.43 -11.39 7.46
N PHE A 324 -13.79 -12.66 7.64
CA PHE A 324 -14.91 -13.26 6.92
C PHE A 324 -16.25 -12.55 7.19
N ALA A 325 -16.52 -12.18 8.45
CA ALA A 325 -17.74 -11.47 8.80
C ALA A 325 -17.80 -10.06 8.17
N VAL A 326 -16.69 -9.32 8.17
CA VAL A 326 -16.60 -8.00 7.52
C VAL A 326 -16.82 -8.11 6.01
N VAL A 327 -16.13 -9.05 5.35
CA VAL A 327 -16.27 -9.28 3.91
C VAL A 327 -17.70 -9.71 3.55
N THR A 328 -18.31 -10.58 4.36
CA THR A 328 -19.68 -11.05 4.14
C THR A 328 -20.70 -9.92 4.24
N GLU A 329 -20.59 -9.07 5.27
CA GLU A 329 -21.50 -7.93 5.45
C GLU A 329 -21.35 -6.92 4.31
N MET A 330 -20.10 -6.59 3.92
CA MET A 330 -19.83 -5.63 2.85
C MET A 330 -20.25 -6.11 1.46
N ASN A 331 -20.18 -7.42 1.19
CA ASN A 331 -20.61 -8.01 -0.09
C ASN A 331 -22.10 -8.39 -0.11
N GLY A 332 -22.76 -8.40 1.05
CA GLY A 332 -24.17 -8.73 1.20
C GLY A 332 -25.09 -7.53 0.96
N SER A 333 -26.40 -7.73 1.19
CA SER A 333 -27.36 -6.62 1.33
C SER A 333 -27.35 -6.06 2.76
N GLY A 334 -26.15 -5.91 3.33
CA GLY A 334 -25.91 -5.64 4.75
C GLY A 334 -26.82 -4.56 5.31
N SER A 335 -27.28 -4.77 6.54
CA SER A 335 -28.20 -3.83 7.19
C SER A 335 -27.49 -2.67 7.87
N GLU A 336 -26.20 -2.84 8.16
CA GLU A 336 -25.40 -1.88 8.91
C GLU A 336 -24.73 -0.87 7.96
N SER A 337 -24.74 0.40 8.36
CA SER A 337 -23.97 1.44 7.68
C SER A 337 -22.47 1.32 7.99
N LEU A 338 -21.62 1.90 7.13
CA LEU A 338 -20.17 1.96 7.34
C LEU A 338 -19.80 2.53 8.72
N ALA A 339 -20.52 3.56 9.16
CA ALA A 339 -20.33 4.18 10.47
C ALA A 339 -20.65 3.23 11.63
N GLU A 340 -21.74 2.46 11.53
CA GLU A 340 -22.12 1.46 12.54
C GLU A 340 -21.11 0.32 12.61
N MET A 341 -20.70 -0.22 11.46
CA MET A 341 -19.66 -1.25 11.39
C MET A 341 -18.34 -0.75 12.01
N ARG A 342 -17.90 0.46 11.67
CA ARG A 342 -16.72 1.10 12.27
C ARG A 342 -16.84 1.20 13.78
N GLU A 343 -17.99 1.65 14.29
CA GLU A 343 -18.23 1.77 15.74
C GLU A 343 -18.15 0.41 16.43
N ILE A 344 -18.80 -0.62 15.87
CA ILE A 344 -18.78 -1.99 16.41
C ILE A 344 -17.36 -2.55 16.43
N ILE A 345 -16.66 -2.50 15.28
CA ILE A 345 -15.31 -3.05 15.12
C ILE A 345 -14.32 -2.34 16.04
N SER A 346 -14.46 -1.03 16.25
CA SER A 346 -13.58 -0.28 17.16
C SER A 346 -13.65 -0.77 18.61
N ARG A 347 -14.76 -1.40 19.01
CA ARG A 347 -15.02 -1.85 20.39
C ARG A 347 -14.79 -3.34 20.59
N GLN A 348 -15.11 -4.16 19.60
CA GLN A 348 -15.03 -5.62 19.73
C GLN A 348 -14.92 -6.31 18.35
N PRO A 349 -14.43 -7.55 18.29
CA PRO A 349 -14.41 -8.32 17.05
C PRO A 349 -15.78 -8.44 16.38
N PHE A 350 -15.89 -8.04 15.11
CA PHE A 350 -17.18 -7.92 14.40
C PHE A 350 -18.05 -9.18 14.48
N HIS A 351 -17.45 -10.34 14.21
CA HIS A 351 -18.13 -11.64 14.22
C HIS A 351 -18.77 -12.01 15.57
N ARG A 352 -18.39 -11.36 16.68
CA ARG A 352 -19.00 -11.59 18.00
C ARG A 352 -20.25 -10.75 18.23
N ALA A 353 -20.34 -9.58 17.58
CA ALA A 353 -21.50 -8.71 17.64
C ALA A 353 -22.66 -9.31 16.85
N THR A 354 -22.37 -9.85 15.66
CA THR A 354 -23.38 -10.46 14.77
C THR A 354 -23.97 -11.76 15.33
N THR A 355 -23.17 -12.60 16.02
CA THR A 355 -23.68 -13.83 16.66
C THR A 355 -24.62 -13.61 17.85
N ASN A 356 -24.73 -12.39 18.39
CA ASN A 356 -25.65 -12.07 19.49
C ASN A 356 -26.98 -11.47 19.01
N ALA A 357 -27.15 -11.30 17.69
CA ALA A 357 -28.37 -10.74 17.08
C ALA A 357 -29.32 -11.81 16.51
N ASP A 358 -28.90 -13.08 16.48
CA ASP A 358 -29.72 -14.28 16.22
C ASP A 358 -30.16 -14.95 17.54
#